data_AF-A0A9E5HZW0-F1
#
_entry.id   AF-A0A9E5HZW0-F1
#
_cell.length_a   1.000
_cell.length_b   1.000
_cell.length_c   1.000
_cell.angle_alpha   90.00
_cell.angle_beta   90.00
_cell.angle_gamma   90.00
#
_symmetry.space_group_name_H-M   'P 1'
#
loop_
_entity.id
_entity.type
_entity.pdbx_description
1 polymer ?
#
loop_
_entity_poly.entity_id
_entity_poly.type
_entity_poly.pdbx_seq_one_letter_code
_entity_poly.pdbx_strand_id
1 'polypeptide(L)' 'ELAPWFASHMDIDGLDISGLEAKLVAEIKKAGAQNLKRIHSFKEISSPGRILAFMESKTVWHPIGV' A
#
# COMPACT_ATOMS: atom_id res chain seq x y z
N GLU A 1 9.45 -10.14 12.91
CA GLU A 1 8.71 -9.53 14.03
C GLU A 1 7.73 -8.42 13.66
N LEU A 2 8.07 -7.34 12.94
CA LEU A 2 7.10 -6.24 12.72
C LEU A 2 6.05 -6.48 11.61
N ALA A 3 6.45 -7.03 10.46
CA ALA A 3 5.59 -7.09 9.28
C ALA A 3 4.17 -7.68 9.51
N PRO A 4 3.98 -8.78 10.26
CA PRO A 4 2.64 -9.35 10.50
C PRO A 4 1.70 -8.41 11.26
N TRP A 5 2.23 -7.61 12.20
CA TRP A 5 1.44 -6.61 12.93
C TRP A 5 0.98 -5.50 12.00
N PHE A 6 1.87 -4.97 11.17
CA PHE A 6 1.50 -3.94 10.18
C PHE A 6 0.48 -4.46 9.17
N ALA A 7 0.59 -5.73 8.79
CA ALA A 7 -0.33 -6.34 7.83
C ALA A 7 -1.75 -6.55 8.40
N SER A 8 -1.88 -6.83 9.69
CA SER A 8 -3.17 -7.07 10.36
C SER A 8 -3.78 -5.83 11.00
N HIS A 9 -3.01 -4.74 11.16
CA HIS A 9 -3.49 -3.53 11.81
C HIS A 9 -4.60 -2.85 11.00
N MET A 10 -5.72 -2.52 11.64
CA MET A 10 -6.90 -1.99 10.95
C MET A 10 -6.74 -0.54 10.48
N ASP A 11 -5.99 0.29 11.19
CA ASP A 11 -5.75 1.71 10.83
C ASP A 11 -4.52 1.93 9.95
N ILE A 12 -4.06 0.91 9.22
CA ILE A 12 -3.00 1.06 8.22
C ILE A 12 -3.60 0.97 6.83
N ASP A 13 -3.46 2.03 6.03
CA ASP A 13 -4.04 2.12 4.68
C ASP A 13 -3.11 1.62 3.57
N GLY A 14 -1.80 1.55 3.84
CA GLY A 14 -0.78 1.21 2.85
C GLY A 14 0.48 0.59 3.48
N LEU A 15 1.06 -0.40 2.81
CA LEU A 15 2.30 -1.05 3.22
C LEU A 15 3.27 -1.27 2.05
N ASP A 16 4.53 -0.84 2.21
CA ASP A 16 5.65 -1.27 1.36
C ASP A 16 6.28 -2.52 1.98
N ILE A 17 6.26 -3.63 1.23
CA ILE A 17 6.83 -4.92 1.65
C ILE A 17 8.13 -5.26 0.90
N SER A 18 8.76 -4.26 0.27
CA SER A 18 10.06 -4.42 -0.38
C SER A 18 11.11 -4.91 0.61
N GLY A 19 11.86 -5.94 0.23
CA GLY A 19 12.88 -6.55 1.09
C GLY A 19 12.38 -7.63 2.06
N LEU A 20 11.07 -7.92 2.10
CA LEU A 20 10.58 -9.11 2.81
C LEU A 20 11.04 -10.41 2.13
N GLU A 21 11.25 -11.46 2.93
CA GLU A 21 11.46 -12.81 2.41
C GLU A 21 10.24 -13.25 1.60
N ALA A 22 10.48 -13.92 0.47
CA ALA A 22 9.42 -14.38 -0.45
C ALA A 22 8.32 -15.20 0.24
N LYS A 23 8.68 -15.97 1.28
CA LYS A 23 7.74 -16.79 2.07
C LYS A 23 6.73 -15.95 2.86
N LEU A 24 7.13 -14.76 3.32
CA LEU A 24 6.27 -13.88 4.11
C LEU A 24 5.31 -13.07 3.25
N VAL A 25 5.62 -12.85 1.97
CA VAL A 25 4.82 -12.00 1.06
C VAL A 25 3.37 -12.48 0.97
N ALA A 26 3.15 -13.80 0.84
CA ALA A 26 1.81 -14.37 0.73
C ALA A 26 0.98 -14.15 2.01
N GLU A 27 1.58 -14.42 3.18
CA GLU A 27 0.91 -14.26 4.47
C GLU A 27 0.58 -12.79 4.77
N ILE A 28 1.49 -11.87 4.44
CA ILE A 28 1.27 -10.42 4.62
C ILE A 28 0.12 -9.92 3.74
N LYS A 29 0.07 -10.36 2.47
CA LYS A 29 -1.05 -10.02 1.59
C LYS A 29 -2.37 -10.59 2.08
N LYS A 30 -2.37 -11.82 2.61
CA LYS A 30 -3.55 -12.46 3.18
C LYS A 30 -4.06 -11.71 4.41
N ALA A 31 -3.16 -11.32 5.33
CA ALA A 31 -3.52 -10.55 6.51
C ALA A 31 -4.08 -9.16 6.15
N GLY A 32 -3.45 -8.48 5.18
CA GLY A 32 -3.91 -7.17 4.69
C GLY A 32 -5.25 -7.18 3.96
N ALA A 33 -5.72 -8.34 3.51
CA ALA A 33 -7.02 -8.45 2.84
C ALA A 33 -8.20 -8.14 3.76
N GLN A 34 -8.03 -8.21 5.09
CA GLN A 34 -9.13 -7.97 6.04
C GLN A 34 -9.68 -6.54 5.99
N ASN A 35 -8.85 -5.53 5.70
CA ASN A 35 -9.28 -4.14 5.53
C ASN A 35 -9.01 -3.60 4.12
N LEU A 36 -8.64 -4.47 3.18
CA LEU A 36 -8.32 -4.12 1.79
C LEU A 36 -7.22 -3.05 1.65
N LYS A 37 -6.26 -2.99 2.58
CA LYS A 37 -5.13 -2.05 2.50
C LYS A 37 -4.30 -2.26 1.24
N ARG A 38 -3.69 -1.19 0.75
CA ARG A 38 -2.77 -1.24 -0.40
C ARG A 38 -1.45 -1.87 0.02
N ILE A 39 -0.96 -2.85 -0.73
CA ILE A 39 0.32 -3.53 -0.44
C ILE A 39 1.15 -3.56 -1.71
N HIS A 40 2.32 -2.92 -1.68
CA HIS A 40 3.23 -2.81 -2.82
C HIS A 40 4.62 -3.40 -2.51
N SER A 41 5.28 -3.88 -3.55
CA SER A 41 6.68 -4.33 -3.51
C SER A 41 7.41 -3.78 -4.72
N PHE A 42 8.60 -3.22 -4.53
CA PHE A 42 9.36 -2.54 -5.57
C PHE A 42 10.73 -3.18 -5.76
N LYS A 43 11.16 -3.32 -7.02
CA LYS A 43 12.51 -3.78 -7.37
C LYS A 43 13.48 -2.61 -7.50
N GLU A 44 13.01 -1.50 -8.07
CA GLU A 44 13.80 -0.28 -8.23
C GLU A 44 13.73 0.58 -6.97
N ILE A 45 14.88 1.11 -6.55
CA ILE A 45 15.00 1.90 -5.31
C ILE A 45 14.54 3.35 -5.54
N SER A 46 14.85 3.93 -6.70
CA SER A 46 14.53 5.33 -7.02
C SER A 46 13.61 5.41 -8.23
N SER A 47 12.30 5.39 -7.98
CA SER A 47 11.28 5.54 -9.01
C SER A 47 10.11 6.39 -8.48
N PRO A 48 9.59 7.38 -9.26
CA PRO A 48 8.38 8.12 -8.90
C PRO A 48 7.17 7.22 -8.66
N GLY A 49 7.16 6.00 -9.22
CA GLY A 49 6.11 5.01 -8.99
C GLY A 49 5.92 4.62 -7.52
N ARG A 50 6.98 4.71 -6.69
CA ARG A 50 6.87 4.50 -5.23
C ARG A 50 6.01 5.55 -4.55
N ILE A 51 6.14 6.82 -4.97
CA ILE A 51 5.34 7.93 -4.42
C ILE A 51 3.87 7.73 -4.82
N LEU A 52 3.62 7.46 -6.10
CA LEU A 52 2.28 7.29 -6.63
C LEU A 52 1.51 6.12 -5.99
N ALA A 53 2.18 5.03 -5.63
CA ALA A 53 1.57 3.88 -4.99
C ALA A 53 0.89 4.18 -3.63
N PHE A 54 1.32 5.27 -2.95
CA PHE A 54 0.78 5.69 -1.66
C PHE A 54 0.05 7.04 -1.72
N MET A 55 -0.20 7.56 -2.92
CA MET A 55 -1.10 8.70 -3.13
C MET A 55 -2.51 8.21 -3.49
N GLU A 56 -3.51 9.01 -3.16
CA GLU A 56 -4.89 8.80 -3.61
C GLU A 56 -5.32 9.96 -4.48
N SER A 57 -5.94 9.65 -5.62
CA SER A 57 -6.60 10.65 -6.44
C SER A 57 -7.98 10.93 -5.85
N LYS A 58 -8.18 12.17 -5.42
CA LYS A 58 -9.50 12.67 -5.05
C LYS A 58 -9.97 13.67 -6.09
N THR A 59 -10.86 13.23 -6.97
CA THR A 59 -11.47 14.11 -7.98
C THR A 59 -12.61 14.89 -7.34
N VAL A 60 -12.51 16.22 -7.33
CA VAL A 60 -13.54 17.12 -6.82
C VAL A 60 -14.10 17.94 -7.98
N TRP A 61 -15.41 17.87 -8.17
CA TRP A 61 -16.12 18.61 -9.22
C TRP A 61 -16.65 19.92 -8.63
N HIS A 62 -16.26 21.03 -9.24
CA HIS A 62 -16.81 22.35 -8.95
C HIS A 62 -17.50 22.90 -10.21
N PRO A 63 -18.58 23.68 -10.07
CA PRO A 63 -19.17 24.38 -11.21
C PRO A 63 -18.11 25.24 -11.89
N ILE A 64 -18.05 25.15 -13.22
CA ILE A 64 -17.28 26.10 -14.03
C ILE A 64 -18.31 27.07 -14.61
N GLY A 65 -18.06 28.38 -14.51
CA GLY A 65 -18.92 29.39 -15.12
C GLY A 65 -19.00 29.17 -16.63
N VAL A 66 -20.22 29.11 -17.16
CA VAL A 66 -20.48 29.23 -18.59
C VAL A 66 -20.32 30.68 -19.00
#